data_AF-A0A2J6THQ8-F1
#
_entry.id   AF-A0A2J6THQ8-F1
#
_cell.length_a   1.000
_cell.length_b   1.000
_cell.length_c   1.000
_cell.angle_alpha   90.00
_cell.angle_beta   90.00
_cell.angle_gamma   90.00
#
_symmetry.space_group_name_H-M   'P 1'
#
loop_
_entity.id
_entity.type
_entity.pdbx_description
1 polymer ?
#
loop_
_entity_poly.entity_id
_entity_poly.type
_entity_poly.pdbx_seq_one_letter_code
_entity_poly.pdbx_strand_id
1 'polypeptide(L)' 'MALSRKCTFLLAHIEQASSFLAISVRNLLNTAFYLKGIKELVISIVSLFLKSNIIVNTTSEFNSDFLV' A
#
# COMPACT_ATOMS: atom_id res chain seq x y z
N MET A 1 4.02 -28.31 5.39
CA MET A 1 2.86 -27.63 4.76
C MET A 1 3.21 -26.15 4.68
N ALA A 2 3.65 -25.65 3.51
CA ALA A 2 4.09 -24.27 3.35
C ALA A 2 2.91 -23.41 2.88
N LEU A 3 2.52 -22.43 3.68
CA LEU A 3 1.42 -21.50 3.39
C LEU A 3 1.88 -20.50 2.33
N SER A 4 1.55 -20.75 1.06
CA SER A 4 1.77 -19.80 -0.03
C SER A 4 0.76 -18.65 0.11
N ARG A 5 1.22 -17.48 0.56
CA ARG A 5 0.43 -16.25 0.56
C ARG A 5 0.40 -15.70 -0.87
N LYS A 6 -0.79 -15.69 -1.49
CA LYS A 6 -1.03 -15.00 -2.76
C LYS A 6 -1.03 -13.50 -2.50
N CYS A 7 0.04 -12.80 -2.89
CA CYS A 7 0.08 -11.34 -2.93
C CYS A 7 -0.34 -10.87 -4.33
N THR A 8 -1.38 -10.04 -4.41
CA THR A 8 -1.77 -9.37 -5.66
C THR A 8 -0.84 -8.19 -5.89
N PHE A 9 0.01 -8.27 -6.91
CA PHE A 9 0.90 -7.18 -7.31
C PHE A 9 0.14 -6.24 -8.25
N LEU A 10 -0.21 -5.05 -7.77
CA LEU A 10 -0.69 -3.96 -8.62
C LEU A 10 0.53 -3.28 -9.26
N LEU A 11 0.80 -3.61 -10.52
CA LEU A 11 1.89 -3.06 -11.31
C LEU A 11 1.47 -1.72 -11.94
N ALA A 12 1.62 -0.62 -11.20
CA ALA A 12 1.53 0.71 -11.80
C ALA A 12 2.92 1.09 -12.34
N HIS A 13 3.08 1.11 -13.66
CA HIS A 13 4.31 1.52 -14.34
C HIS A 13 4.53 3.03 -14.14
N ILE A 14 5.33 3.42 -13.14
CA ILE A 14 5.63 4.82 -12.84
C ILE A 14 6.89 5.23 -13.61
N GLU A 15 6.72 5.96 -14.72
CA GLU A 15 7.77 6.70 -15.45
C GLU A 15 8.34 7.89 -14.64
N GLN A 16 7.81 8.15 -13.44
CA GLN A 16 8.05 9.34 -12.62
C GLN A 16 8.93 9.05 -11.39
N ALA A 17 10.06 8.36 -11.58
CA ALA A 17 10.94 7.96 -10.48
C ALA A 17 11.61 9.13 -9.73
N SER A 18 11.56 10.37 -10.24
CA SER A 18 12.13 11.56 -9.58
C SER A 18 11.19 12.28 -8.60
N SER A 19 9.88 11.95 -8.57
CA SER A 19 8.89 12.63 -7.72
C SER A 19 8.22 11.72 -6.69
N PHE A 20 8.69 10.49 -6.53
CA PHE A 20 8.09 9.56 -5.59
C PHE A 20 8.43 9.94 -4.15
N LEU A 21 7.41 10.38 -3.41
CA LEU A 21 7.50 10.60 -1.98
C LEU A 21 6.67 9.55 -1.25
N ALA A 22 7.35 8.56 -0.68
CA ALA A 22 6.75 7.46 0.07
C ALA A 22 5.74 7.95 1.13
N ILE A 23 6.07 9.03 1.85
CA ILE A 23 5.21 9.63 2.87
C ILE A 23 3.91 10.20 2.27
N SER A 24 3.99 10.83 1.10
CA SER A 24 2.82 11.40 0.42
C SER A 24 1.88 10.29 -0.03
N VAL A 25 2.42 9.20 -0.58
CA VAL A 25 1.63 8.03 -0.98
C VAL A 25 0.98 7.37 0.24
N ARG A 26 1.72 7.19 1.35
CA ARG A 26 1.18 6.66 2.60
C ARG A 26 -0.02 7.49 3.09
N ASN A 27 0.13 8.82 3.11
CA ASN A 27 -0.91 9.71 3.61
C ASN A 27 -2.12 9.77 2.67
N LEU A 28 -1.89 9.76 1.35
CA LEU A 28 -2.96 9.71 0.34
C LEU A 28 -3.81 8.44 0.51
N LEU A 29 -3.16 7.27 0.65
CA LEU A 29 -3.85 6.00 0.83
C LEU A 29 -4.65 5.97 2.14
N ASN A 30 -4.06 6.38 3.27
CA ASN A 30 -4.80 6.45 4.54
C ASN A 30 -5.97 7.45 4.48
N THR A 31 -5.83 8.56 3.75
CA THR A 31 -6.93 9.51 3.53
C THR A 31 -8.06 8.85 2.74
N ALA A 32 -7.74 8.06 1.70
CA ALA A 32 -8.74 7.33 0.94
C ALA A 32 -9.50 6.31 1.81
N PHE A 33 -8.81 5.58 2.68
CA PHE A 33 -9.44 4.68 3.66
C PHE A 33 -10.33 5.44 4.65
N TYR A 34 -9.87 6.58 5.14
CA TYR A 34 -10.65 7.46 6.02
C TYR A 34 -11.96 7.93 5.36
N LEU A 35 -11.90 8.34 4.09
CA LEU A 35 -13.08 8.73 3.31
C LEU A 35 -14.06 7.57 3.07
N LYS A 36 -13.58 6.32 3.15
CA LYS A 36 -14.41 5.11 3.11
C LYS A 36 -14.92 4.67 4.49
N GLY A 37 -14.63 5.43 5.54
CA GLY A 37 -15.12 5.19 6.90
C GLY A 37 -14.17 4.41 7.80
N ILE A 38 -12.98 4.02 7.31
CA ILE A 38 -11.96 3.37 8.14
C ILE A 38 -11.14 4.45 8.84
N LYS A 39 -11.43 4.68 10.12
CA LYS A 39 -10.83 5.78 10.90
C LYS A 39 -9.41 5.49 11.38
N GLU A 40 -9.03 4.22 11.40
CA GLU A 40 -7.72 3.76 11.87
C GLU A 40 -6.67 3.85 10.77
N LEU A 41 -5.39 3.87 11.16
CA LEU A 41 -4.29 3.84 10.21
C LEU A 41 -4.22 2.45 9.56
N VAL A 42 -4.39 2.41 8.24
CA VAL A 42 -4.38 1.18 7.45
C VAL A 42 -2.99 0.92 6.87
N ILE A 43 -2.37 1.94 6.27
CA ILE A 43 -1.04 1.84 5.67
C ILE A 43 0.01 2.36 6.66
N SER A 44 0.89 1.48 7.11
CA SER A 44 1.96 1.81 8.05
C SER A 44 3.18 2.38 7.33
N ILE A 45 3.65 1.71 6.28
CA ILE A 45 4.88 2.03 5.55
C ILE A 45 4.65 1.87 4.05
N VAL A 46 5.18 2.80 3.28
CA VAL A 46 5.34 2.67 1.84
C VAL A 46 6.82 2.78 1.53
N SER A 47 7.37 1.89 0.72
CA SER A 47 8.75 1.95 0.27
C SER A 47 8.84 1.70 -1.23
N LEU A 48 9.89 2.23 -1.86
CA LEU A 48 10.16 1.98 -3.26
C LEU A 48 10.91 0.64 -3.39
N PHE A 49 10.44 -0.21 -4.29
CA PHE A 49 11.08 -1.44 -4.70
C PHE A 49 11.64 -1.29 -6.11
N LEU A 50 12.55 -2.20 -6.49
CA LEU A 50 13.23 -2.17 -7.79
C LEU A 50 12.24 -2.02 -8.95
N LYS A 51 12.69 -1.34 -10.03
CA LYS A 51 11.93 -1.11 -11.26
C LYS A 51 10.60 -0.37 -11.05
N SER A 52 10.62 0.71 -10.26
CA SER A 52 9.45 1.58 -10.02
C SER A 52 8.26 0.90 -9.33
N ASN A 53 8.48 -0.24 -8.69
CA ASN A 53 7.46 -0.88 -7.87
C ASN A 53 7.40 -0.22 -6.49
N ILE A 54 6.27 -0.36 -5.81
CA ILE A 54 6.15 0.05 -4.41
C ILE A 54 5.78 -1.14 -3.55
N ILE A 55 6.35 -1.22 -2.36
CA ILE A 55 5.91 -2.13 -1.30
C ILE A 55 5.07 -1.31 -0.34
N VAL A 56 3.86 -1.79 -0.08
CA VAL A 56 2.91 -1.18 0.85
C VAL A 56 2.71 -2.16 1.99
N ASN A 57 3.11 -1.75 3.19
CA ASN A 57 2.87 -2.52 4.40
C ASN A 57 1.66 -1.94 5.13
N THR A 58 0.73 -2.81 5.49
CA THR A 58 -0.43 -2.44 6.30
C THR A 58 -0.09 -2.51 7.78
N THR A 59 -0.97 -2.00 8.63
CA THR A 59 -0.96 -2.31 10.07
C THR A 59 -1.40 -3.76 10.30
N SER A 60 -1.05 -4.33 11.46
CA SER A 60 -1.40 -5.72 11.83
C SER A 60 -2.90 -5.93 12.02
N GLU A 61 -3.63 -4.86 12.28
CA GLU A 61 -5.07 -4.86 12.55
C GLU A 61 -5.90 -4.81 11.27
N PHE A 62 -5.30 -4.39 10.15
CA PHE A 62 -6.00 -4.27 8.88
C PHE A 62 -6.23 -5.64 8.22
N ASN A 63 -7.49 -5.98 7.99
CA ASN A 63 -7.88 -7.16 7.21
C ASN A 63 -7.88 -6.84 5.70
N SER A 64 -7.15 -7.63 4.91
CA SER A 64 -7.13 -7.48 3.46
C SER A 64 -8.46 -7.78 2.76
N ASP A 65 -9.42 -8.43 3.44
CA ASP A 65 -10.76 -8.68 2.89
C ASP A 65 -11.51 -7.40 2.53
N PHE A 66 -11.10 -6.24 3.08
CA PHE A 66 -11.63 -4.93 2.71
C PHE A 66 -11.16 -4.42 1.33
N LEU A 67 -10.27 -5.14 0.65
CA LEU A 67 -9.74 -4.76 -0.67
C LEU A 67 -10.48 -5.42 -1.86
N VAL A 68 -11.55 -6.18 -1.60
CA VAL A 68 -12.35 -6.91 -2.61
C VAL A 68 -13.37 -6.00 -3.29
#